data_AF-A0AAQ0RAD8-F1
#
_entry.id   AF-A0AAQ0RAD8-F1
#
_cell.length_a   1.000
_cell.length_b   1.000
_cell.length_c   1.000
_cell.angle_alpha   90.00
_cell.angle_beta   90.00
_cell.angle_gamma   90.00
#
_symmetry.space_group_name_H-M   'P 1'
#
loop_
_entity.id
_entity.type
_entity.pdbx_description
1 polymer ?
#
loop_
_entity_poly.entity_id
_entity_poly.type
_entity_poly.pdbx_seq_one_letter_code
_entity_poly.pdbx_strand_id
1 'polypeptide(L)'
;MLESLGMDRDQLREMAKDAVADLTPKKGRGAAWEKVLDAAAERLGPNWTIIGNGLRAELLHTPVRWFFDTVGIDPIPNRERLIVGHTPLFEPLVPRAITLTQDSSDSRLRDKEFRRLQIDIFDTDSAAALVTRWAQGPATELFALKPIDAIAAWFEDAYLARDEQHRTNWKLLAGLRVIADTGSPLEVIDSQLDYLRSRAADPAGLLVMFWEQFREVAAAGDRETTLRWLDEHRRATVREHYALPDSVFADVLDDLGNG
;
A
#
# COMPACT_ATOMS: atom_id res chain seq x y z
N MET A 1 36.30 29.04 -19.27
CA MET A 1 35.67 29.65 -18.07
C MET A 1 35.44 28.56 -17.02
N LEU A 2 36.53 27.92 -16.55
CA LEU A 2 36.58 26.93 -15.46
C LEU A 2 37.97 27.01 -14.76
N GLU A 3 38.66 28.14 -14.89
CA GLU A 3 39.99 28.39 -14.28
C GLU A 3 39.93 29.39 -13.11
N SER A 4 38.74 29.85 -12.69
CA SER A 4 38.62 30.94 -11.71
C SER A 4 38.31 30.50 -10.28
N LEU A 5 38.60 29.25 -9.89
CA LEU A 5 38.37 28.78 -8.52
C LEU A 5 39.64 28.50 -7.70
N GLY A 6 40.85 28.64 -8.27
CA GLY A 6 42.11 28.46 -7.50
C GLY A 6 42.27 27.08 -6.83
N MET A 7 41.45 26.10 -7.20
CA MET A 7 41.49 24.75 -6.69
C MET A 7 42.37 23.89 -7.58
N ASP A 8 43.32 23.20 -6.95
CA ASP A 8 44.23 22.30 -7.64
C ASP A 8 43.47 21.12 -8.25
N ARG A 9 43.95 20.61 -9.38
CA ARG A 9 43.36 19.50 -10.14
C ARG A 9 43.23 18.24 -9.28
N ASP A 10 44.10 18.07 -8.30
CA ASP A 10 44.03 16.97 -7.33
C ASP A 10 42.93 17.19 -6.27
N GLN A 11 42.67 18.43 -5.85
CA GLN A 11 41.50 18.74 -5.00
C GLN A 11 40.18 18.51 -5.73
N LEU A 12 40.11 18.87 -7.02
CA LEU A 12 38.94 18.59 -7.85
C LEU A 12 38.73 17.08 -8.06
N ARG A 13 39.80 16.29 -8.13
CA ARG A 13 39.72 14.82 -8.23
C ARG A 13 39.27 14.17 -6.93
N GLU A 14 39.76 14.63 -5.79
CA GLU A 14 39.32 14.10 -4.48
C GLU A 14 37.86 14.49 -4.20
N MET A 15 37.45 15.74 -4.49
CA MET A 15 36.02 16.11 -4.38
C MET A 15 35.12 15.34 -5.36
N ALA A 16 35.61 15.03 -6.55
CA ALA A 16 34.89 14.18 -7.49
C ALA A 16 34.81 12.72 -7.02
N LYS A 17 35.85 12.20 -6.35
CA LYS A 17 35.82 10.86 -5.74
C LYS A 17 34.86 10.82 -4.55
N ASP A 18 34.87 11.83 -3.70
CA ASP A 18 33.95 11.95 -2.56
C ASP A 18 32.51 12.06 -3.05
N ALA A 19 32.25 12.90 -4.05
CA ALA A 19 30.93 13.02 -4.67
C ALA A 19 30.48 11.71 -5.36
N VAL A 20 31.39 10.95 -5.98
CA VAL A 20 31.08 9.64 -6.58
C VAL A 20 30.89 8.56 -5.52
N ALA A 21 31.63 8.61 -4.41
CA ALA A 21 31.48 7.71 -3.28
C ALA A 21 30.12 7.92 -2.60
N ASP A 22 29.69 9.17 -2.43
CA ASP A 22 28.37 9.54 -1.90
C ASP A 22 27.22 9.13 -2.85
N LEU A 23 27.49 9.01 -4.15
CA LEU A 23 26.53 8.55 -5.16
C LEU A 23 26.55 7.03 -5.37
N THR A 24 27.58 6.32 -4.89
CA THR A 24 27.68 4.86 -5.07
C THR A 24 26.87 4.16 -3.98
N PRO A 25 25.87 3.33 -4.33
CA PRO A 25 25.07 2.61 -3.34
C PRO A 25 25.97 1.76 -2.44
N LYS A 26 25.91 1.97 -1.12
CA LYS A 26 26.62 1.14 -0.15
C LYS A 26 26.25 -0.34 -0.35
N LYS A 27 27.22 -1.25 -0.26
CA LYS A 27 26.94 -2.69 -0.30
C LYS A 27 26.17 -3.11 0.96
N GLY A 28 25.29 -4.11 0.84
CA GLY A 28 24.59 -4.69 2.00
C GLY A 28 23.36 -3.92 2.49
N ARG A 29 22.87 -2.90 1.74
CA ARG A 29 21.67 -2.11 2.11
C ARG A 29 20.46 -2.98 2.45
N GLY A 30 20.20 -4.05 1.69
CA GLY A 30 19.08 -4.95 1.96
C GLY A 30 19.17 -5.61 3.34
N ALA A 31 20.32 -6.20 3.66
CA ALA A 31 20.54 -6.83 4.97
C ALA A 31 20.56 -5.81 6.12
N ALA A 32 21.03 -4.58 5.87
CA ALA A 32 20.97 -3.50 6.86
C ALA A 32 19.51 -3.10 7.15
N TRP A 33 18.69 -2.98 6.10
CA TRP A 33 17.27 -2.69 6.25
C TRP A 33 16.50 -3.81 6.95
N GLU A 34 16.76 -5.07 6.63
CA GLU A 34 16.16 -6.22 7.32
C GLU A 34 16.45 -6.17 8.84
N LYS A 35 17.68 -5.86 9.24
CA LYS A 35 18.03 -5.68 10.66
C LYS A 35 17.27 -4.53 11.34
N VAL A 36 17.07 -3.43 10.61
CA VAL A 36 16.25 -2.30 11.11
C VAL A 36 14.81 -2.75 11.34
N LEU A 37 14.25 -3.53 10.41
CA LEU A 37 12.90 -4.06 10.55
C LEU A 37 12.76 -5.05 11.70
N ASP A 38 13.71 -5.97 11.86
CA ASP A 38 13.73 -6.92 12.98
C ASP A 38 13.69 -6.18 14.33
N ALA A 39 14.58 -5.20 14.50
CA ALA A 39 14.65 -4.39 15.71
C ALA A 39 13.40 -3.52 15.91
N ALA A 40 12.79 -3.01 14.84
CA ALA A 40 11.56 -2.23 14.91
C ALA A 40 10.35 -3.11 15.27
N ALA A 41 10.23 -4.30 14.66
CA ALA A 41 9.15 -5.25 14.92
C ALA A 41 9.16 -5.72 16.39
N GLU A 42 10.34 -6.02 16.93
CA GLU A 42 10.50 -6.39 18.34
C GLU A 42 9.98 -5.28 19.28
N ARG A 43 10.25 -4.01 18.96
CA ARG A 43 9.78 -2.84 19.73
C ARG A 43 8.28 -2.57 19.56
N LEU A 44 7.73 -2.88 18.38
CA LEU A 44 6.33 -2.60 18.03
C LEU A 44 5.35 -3.64 18.59
N GLY A 45 5.80 -4.88 18.77
CA GLY A 45 5.00 -5.96 19.33
C GLY A 45 4.13 -6.69 18.28
N PRO A 46 3.14 -7.47 18.72
CA PRO A 46 2.49 -8.52 17.92
C PRO A 46 1.62 -8.02 16.77
N ASN A 47 1.25 -6.74 16.77
CA ASN A 47 0.43 -6.12 15.71
C ASN A 47 1.27 -5.69 14.50
N TRP A 48 2.54 -6.08 14.45
CA TRP A 48 3.44 -5.77 13.36
C TRP A 48 4.25 -7.02 13.01
N THR A 49 4.27 -7.37 11.73
CA THR A 49 5.07 -8.50 11.21
C THR A 49 5.86 -8.07 9.99
N ILE A 50 7.00 -8.71 9.77
CA ILE A 50 7.83 -8.42 8.59
C ILE A 50 7.36 -9.26 7.42
N ILE A 51 7.30 -8.65 6.24
CA ILE A 51 7.01 -9.28 4.96
C ILE A 51 8.09 -8.92 3.93
N GLY A 52 8.23 -9.71 2.88
CA GLY A 52 9.20 -9.46 1.80
C GLY A 52 10.65 -9.73 2.21
N ASN A 53 11.60 -9.19 1.45
CA ASN A 53 13.04 -9.35 1.67
C ASN A 53 13.86 -8.22 1.06
N GLY A 54 15.11 -8.09 1.51
CA GLY A 54 16.05 -7.04 1.12
C GLY A 54 15.44 -5.67 1.28
N LEU A 55 15.71 -4.77 0.32
CA LEU A 55 15.12 -3.42 0.29
C LEU A 55 13.61 -3.38 -0.01
N ARG A 56 12.98 -4.54 -0.28
CA ARG A 56 11.54 -4.68 -0.44
C ARG A 56 10.88 -5.29 0.78
N ALA A 57 11.63 -5.50 1.86
CA ALA A 57 11.06 -5.90 3.13
C ALA A 57 10.26 -4.72 3.71
N GLU A 58 9.12 -5.02 4.33
CA GLU A 58 8.21 -4.05 4.91
C GLU A 58 7.66 -4.56 6.25
N LEU A 59 7.25 -3.64 7.12
CA LEU A 59 6.41 -3.93 8.28
C LEU A 59 4.96 -3.89 7.85
N LEU A 60 4.25 -5.01 8.01
CA LEU A 60 2.81 -5.13 7.84
C LEU A 60 2.12 -4.92 9.17
N HIS A 61 1.13 -4.04 9.20
CA HIS A 61 0.24 -3.85 10.35
C HIS A 61 -0.81 -4.96 10.38
N THR A 62 -0.95 -5.63 11.52
CA THR A 62 -1.88 -6.74 11.75
C THR A 62 -2.84 -6.44 12.89
N PRO A 63 -4.07 -7.01 12.88
CA PRO A 63 -4.58 -7.92 11.85
C PRO A 63 -4.96 -7.19 10.54
N VAL A 64 -4.66 -7.82 9.41
CA VAL A 64 -5.05 -7.35 8.08
C VAL A 64 -6.57 -7.37 7.99
N ARG A 65 -7.16 -6.21 7.67
CA ARG A 65 -8.60 -6.03 7.39
C ARG A 65 -8.79 -5.80 5.89
N TRP A 66 -9.67 -4.90 5.49
CA TRP A 66 -9.96 -4.54 4.09
C TRP A 66 -8.84 -3.78 3.37
N PHE A 67 -7.83 -3.33 4.12
CA PHE A 67 -6.65 -2.66 3.61
C PHE A 67 -5.38 -3.43 4.00
N PHE A 68 -4.39 -3.38 3.10
CA PHE A 68 -3.05 -3.87 3.30
C PHE A 68 -2.15 -2.68 3.65
N ASP A 69 -1.81 -2.60 4.93
CA ASP A 69 -1.20 -1.44 5.56
C ASP A 69 0.26 -1.72 5.90
N THR A 70 1.19 -1.01 5.28
CA THR A 70 2.62 -1.29 5.42
C THR A 70 3.48 -0.07 5.68
N VAL A 71 4.63 -0.29 6.29
CA VAL A 71 5.72 0.67 6.44
C VAL A 71 6.99 0.08 5.85
N GLY A 72 7.55 0.75 4.85
CA GLY A 72 8.74 0.30 4.13
C GLY A 72 9.79 1.38 3.98
N ILE A 73 10.78 1.09 3.15
CA ILE A 73 11.77 2.07 2.67
C ILE A 73 11.67 2.22 1.15
N ASP A 74 11.88 3.43 0.65
CA ASP A 74 12.09 3.65 -0.78
C ASP A 74 13.38 2.94 -1.23
N PRO A 75 13.30 1.96 -2.14
CA PRO A 75 14.46 1.16 -2.54
C PRO A 75 15.48 1.97 -3.35
N ILE A 76 15.12 3.17 -3.83
CA ILE A 76 16.01 4.06 -4.59
C ILE A 76 17.30 4.33 -3.77
N PRO A 77 18.49 4.07 -4.35
CA PRO A 77 19.75 4.33 -3.67
C PRO A 77 19.92 5.76 -3.18
N ASN A 78 20.54 5.91 -2.00
CA ASN A 78 20.92 7.19 -1.38
C ASN A 78 19.75 8.13 -1.10
N ARG A 79 18.51 7.61 -1.16
CA ARG A 79 17.29 8.30 -0.77
C ARG A 79 16.86 7.93 0.64
N GLU A 80 16.89 6.63 0.96
CA GLU A 80 16.54 6.03 2.26
C GLU A 80 15.37 6.75 2.96
N ARG A 81 14.23 6.86 2.29
CA ARG A 81 13.02 7.49 2.85
C ARG A 81 12.04 6.43 3.27
N LEU A 82 11.34 6.65 4.37
CA LEU A 82 10.22 5.80 4.75
C LEU A 82 9.04 5.98 3.80
N ILE A 83 8.34 4.88 3.52
CA ILE A 83 7.12 4.84 2.71
C ILE A 83 5.99 4.17 3.51
N VAL A 84 4.77 4.67 3.35
CA VAL A 84 3.55 4.01 3.85
C VAL A 84 2.83 3.39 2.66
N GLY A 85 2.39 2.15 2.81
CA GLY A 85 1.40 1.51 1.95
C GLY A 85 0.03 1.51 2.63
N HIS A 86 -1.02 1.86 1.88
CA HIS A 86 -2.42 1.72 2.29
C HIS A 86 -3.23 1.27 1.08
N THR A 87 -3.26 -0.05 0.86
CA THR A 87 -3.75 -0.63 -0.40
C THR A 87 -5.08 -1.36 -0.16
N PRO A 88 -6.18 -0.98 -0.83
CA PRO A 88 -7.46 -1.68 -0.68
C PRO A 88 -7.37 -3.09 -1.27
N LEU A 89 -7.98 -4.06 -0.58
CA LEU A 89 -8.00 -5.47 -0.95
C LEU A 89 -9.35 -5.88 -1.60
N PHE A 90 -9.91 -5.01 -2.45
CA PHE A 90 -11.21 -5.21 -3.09
C PHE A 90 -11.13 -5.82 -4.50
N GLU A 91 -9.93 -6.06 -5.00
CA GLU A 91 -9.65 -6.73 -6.27
C GLU A 91 -8.25 -7.39 -6.21
N PRO A 92 -7.91 -8.30 -7.13
CA PRO A 92 -6.58 -8.92 -7.16
C PRO A 92 -5.47 -7.87 -7.27
N LEU A 93 -4.44 -8.00 -6.45
CA LEU A 93 -3.25 -7.17 -6.53
C LEU A 93 -2.40 -7.65 -7.71
N VAL A 94 -2.14 -6.77 -8.69
CA VAL A 94 -1.21 -7.08 -9.79
C VAL A 94 0.17 -7.39 -9.19
N PRO A 95 0.90 -8.41 -9.67
CA PRO A 95 2.29 -8.62 -9.28
C PRO A 95 3.10 -7.32 -9.41
N ARG A 96 3.75 -6.89 -8.32
CA ARG A 96 4.44 -5.58 -8.16
C ARG A 96 3.57 -4.36 -7.83
N ALA A 97 2.23 -4.44 -7.83
CA ALA A 97 1.36 -3.34 -7.39
C ALA A 97 1.52 -2.99 -5.92
N ILE A 98 1.79 -4.00 -5.08
CA ILE A 98 2.05 -3.84 -3.64
C ILE A 98 3.29 -2.98 -3.40
N THR A 99 4.28 -3.06 -4.30
CA THR A 99 5.48 -2.21 -4.26
C THR A 99 5.36 -0.90 -5.05
N LEU A 100 4.28 -0.70 -5.83
CA LEU A 100 4.11 0.45 -6.74
C LEU A 100 3.09 1.47 -6.24
N THR A 101 2.24 1.12 -5.28
CA THR A 101 1.39 2.06 -4.56
C THR A 101 2.18 2.72 -3.42
N GLN A 102 3.38 3.18 -3.77
CA GLN A 102 4.03 4.28 -3.06
C GLN A 102 3.08 5.47 -3.14
N ASP A 103 2.65 5.90 -1.97
CA ASP A 103 1.76 6.99 -1.63
C ASP A 103 2.08 8.32 -2.36
N SER A 104 1.79 8.36 -3.66
CA SER A 104 2.09 9.48 -4.56
C SER A 104 0.92 10.44 -4.75
N SER A 105 -0.27 10.12 -4.23
CA SER A 105 -1.49 10.90 -4.50
C SER A 105 -2.26 11.41 -3.29
N ASP A 106 -1.99 11.01 -2.04
CA ASP A 106 -2.69 11.66 -0.91
C ASP A 106 -2.10 13.05 -0.61
N SER A 107 -2.78 14.07 -1.15
CA SER A 107 -2.41 15.47 -0.98
C SER A 107 -2.39 15.93 0.47
N ARG A 108 -3.08 15.24 1.38
CA ARG A 108 -3.19 15.57 2.81
C ARG A 108 -1.92 15.22 3.59
N LEU A 109 -1.01 14.48 2.97
CA LEU A 109 0.31 14.16 3.50
C LEU A 109 1.43 15.02 2.91
N ARG A 110 1.12 15.94 1.98
CA ARG A 110 2.12 16.84 1.38
C ARG A 110 2.79 17.73 2.41
N ASP A 111 2.06 18.10 3.45
CA ASP A 111 2.51 19.05 4.47
C ASP A 111 3.07 18.38 5.73
N LYS A 112 3.02 17.05 5.82
CA LYS A 112 3.59 16.37 6.98
C LYS A 112 5.11 16.18 6.78
N GLU A 113 5.91 16.82 7.64
CA GLU A 113 7.40 16.89 7.58
C GLU A 113 8.09 15.54 7.32
N PHE A 114 7.43 14.45 7.70
CA PHE A 114 7.99 13.11 7.66
C PHE A 114 8.24 12.52 6.27
N ARG A 115 7.62 13.00 5.17
CA ARG A 115 7.92 12.52 3.81
C ARG A 115 9.36 12.84 3.35
N ARG A 116 10.07 13.66 4.12
CA ARG A 116 11.45 14.11 3.86
C ARG A 116 12.47 13.48 4.81
N LEU A 117 12.05 12.68 5.78
CA LEU A 117 12.97 12.04 6.72
C LEU A 117 13.78 10.98 5.99
N GLN A 118 15.07 11.25 5.86
CA GLN A 118 16.06 10.28 5.42
C GLN A 118 16.55 9.50 6.64
N ILE A 119 16.67 8.20 6.50
CA ILE A 119 17.16 7.30 7.55
C ILE A 119 18.53 6.76 7.18
N ASP A 120 19.44 6.67 8.14
CA ASP A 120 20.67 5.90 7.95
C ASP A 120 20.43 4.46 8.38
N ILE A 121 20.09 3.59 7.42
CA ILE A 121 19.81 2.17 7.69
C ILE A 121 21.01 1.39 8.27
N PHE A 122 22.22 1.95 8.20
CA PHE A 122 23.41 1.33 8.78
C PHE A 122 23.58 1.66 10.28
N ASP A 123 22.94 2.72 10.77
CA ASP A 123 22.72 2.95 12.19
C ASP A 123 21.41 2.28 12.61
N THR A 124 21.49 0.97 12.86
CA THR A 124 20.32 0.12 13.09
C THR A 124 19.47 0.61 14.27
N ASP A 125 20.07 1.06 15.36
CA ASP A 125 19.33 1.46 16.57
C ASP A 125 18.53 2.74 16.35
N SER A 126 19.17 3.76 15.77
CA SER A 126 18.52 5.03 15.45
C SER A 126 17.46 4.86 14.36
N ALA A 127 17.77 4.09 13.30
CA ALA A 127 16.83 3.82 12.23
C ALA A 127 15.61 3.04 12.74
N ALA A 128 15.82 2.00 13.56
CA ALA A 128 14.72 1.25 14.15
C ALA A 128 13.86 2.12 15.07
N ALA A 129 14.46 3.02 15.87
CA ALA A 129 13.69 3.94 16.72
C ALA A 129 12.81 4.88 15.90
N LEU A 130 13.34 5.36 14.77
CA LEU A 130 12.59 6.22 13.86
C LEU A 130 11.46 5.46 13.17
N VAL A 131 11.72 4.24 12.68
CA VAL A 131 10.70 3.36 12.09
C VAL A 131 9.59 3.07 13.10
N THR A 132 9.93 2.68 14.33
CA THR A 132 8.95 2.40 15.40
C THR A 132 8.08 3.64 15.69
N ARG A 133 8.70 4.81 15.89
CA ARG A 133 7.97 6.06 16.11
C ARG A 133 7.03 6.39 14.95
N TRP A 134 7.48 6.12 13.73
CA TRP A 134 6.71 6.42 12.53
C TRP A 134 5.53 5.48 12.33
N ALA A 135 5.76 4.18 12.55
CA ALA A 135 4.74 3.14 12.55
C ALA A 135 3.64 3.46 13.59
N GLN A 136 4.00 3.78 14.83
CA GLN A 136 3.04 4.04 15.92
C GLN A 136 2.27 5.36 15.80
N GLY A 137 2.84 6.37 15.14
CA GLY A 137 2.22 7.67 15.00
C GLY A 137 1.68 7.89 13.58
N PRO A 138 2.44 8.53 12.68
CA PRO A 138 2.01 8.87 11.34
C PRO A 138 1.33 7.77 10.52
N ALA A 139 1.86 6.54 10.54
CA ALA A 139 1.30 5.44 9.76
C ALA A 139 -0.02 4.94 10.37
N THR A 140 -0.07 4.64 11.67
CA THR A 140 -1.32 4.24 12.32
C THR A 140 -2.39 5.33 12.27
N GLU A 141 -2.02 6.61 12.41
CA GLU A 141 -2.95 7.73 12.18
C GLU A 141 -3.57 7.63 10.77
N LEU A 142 -2.76 7.36 9.75
CA LEU A 142 -3.23 7.20 8.37
C LEU A 142 -4.17 6.02 8.21
N PHE A 143 -3.81 4.87 8.77
CA PHE A 143 -4.65 3.67 8.71
C PHE A 143 -6.01 3.90 9.41
N ALA A 144 -6.04 4.76 10.42
CA ALA A 144 -7.25 5.13 11.14
C ALA A 144 -8.03 6.32 10.55
N LEU A 145 -7.47 7.08 9.60
CA LEU A 145 -8.01 8.39 9.17
C LEU A 145 -9.40 8.31 8.55
N LYS A 146 -9.84 7.14 8.07
CA LYS A 146 -11.22 6.95 7.62
C LYS A 146 -11.70 5.53 7.93
N PRO A 147 -12.66 5.34 8.85
CA PRO A 147 -13.38 4.07 8.95
C PRO A 147 -14.06 3.76 7.62
N ILE A 148 -14.28 2.48 7.32
CA ILE A 148 -14.87 2.02 6.06
C ILE A 148 -16.13 2.80 5.71
N ASP A 149 -17.01 3.05 6.67
CA ASP A 149 -18.27 3.78 6.44
C ASP A 149 -18.04 5.21 5.95
N ALA A 150 -17.03 5.90 6.49
CA ALA A 150 -16.67 7.25 6.05
C ALA A 150 -16.01 7.24 4.67
N ILE A 151 -15.27 6.18 4.32
CA ILE A 151 -14.74 6.00 2.97
C ILE A 151 -15.89 5.74 2.00
N ALA A 152 -16.79 4.82 2.34
CA ALA A 152 -17.95 4.46 1.53
C ALA A 152 -18.84 5.68 1.26
N ALA A 153 -19.25 6.41 2.31
CA ALA A 153 -20.06 7.63 2.17
C ALA A 153 -19.39 8.66 1.25
N TRP A 154 -18.08 8.90 1.40
CA TRP A 154 -17.35 9.83 0.54
C TRP A 154 -17.32 9.37 -0.93
N PHE A 155 -17.14 8.07 -1.18
CA PHE A 155 -17.19 7.52 -2.53
C PHE A 155 -18.61 7.55 -3.12
N GLU A 156 -19.66 7.34 -2.32
CA GLU A 156 -21.06 7.46 -2.76
C GLU A 156 -21.40 8.90 -3.14
N ASP A 157 -21.06 9.90 -2.30
CA ASP A 157 -21.28 11.32 -2.61
C ASP A 157 -20.56 11.71 -3.91
N ALA A 158 -19.31 11.28 -4.06
CA ALA A 158 -18.53 11.54 -5.26
C ALA A 158 -19.12 10.83 -6.49
N TYR A 159 -19.65 9.62 -6.32
CA TYR A 159 -20.31 8.86 -7.39
C TYR A 159 -21.62 9.52 -7.80
N LEU A 160 -22.45 9.98 -6.86
CA LEU A 160 -23.70 10.67 -7.15
C LEU A 160 -23.49 12.04 -7.82
N ALA A 161 -22.41 12.74 -7.46
CA ALA A 161 -22.04 14.02 -8.06
C ALA A 161 -21.20 13.88 -9.34
N ARG A 162 -20.97 12.66 -9.83
CA ARG A 162 -20.08 12.42 -10.98
C ARG A 162 -20.60 13.07 -12.24
N ASP A 163 -19.70 13.69 -12.99
CA ASP A 163 -19.92 14.02 -14.39
C ASP A 163 -19.55 12.79 -15.23
N GLU A 164 -20.51 12.25 -15.99
CA GLU A 164 -20.32 11.08 -16.86
C GLU A 164 -19.21 11.28 -17.90
N GLN A 165 -18.83 12.53 -18.21
CA GLN A 165 -17.72 12.84 -19.13
C GLN A 165 -16.34 12.53 -18.53
N HIS A 166 -16.22 12.55 -17.20
CA HIS A 166 -14.95 12.33 -16.51
C HIS A 166 -14.80 10.87 -16.09
N ARG A 167 -13.80 10.19 -16.66
CA ARG A 167 -13.48 8.78 -16.37
C ARG A 167 -12.82 8.61 -15.00
N THR A 168 -13.57 8.84 -13.93
CA THR A 168 -13.14 8.45 -12.58
C THR A 168 -13.26 6.94 -12.45
N ASN A 169 -12.22 6.30 -11.91
CA ASN A 169 -12.22 4.85 -11.69
C ASN A 169 -12.98 4.54 -10.39
N TRP A 170 -14.21 4.02 -10.51
CA TRP A 170 -15.11 3.72 -9.40
C TRP A 170 -14.96 2.30 -8.85
N LYS A 171 -13.95 1.54 -9.29
CA LYS A 171 -13.74 0.13 -8.92
C LYS A 171 -13.83 -0.15 -7.41
N LEU A 172 -13.35 0.76 -6.57
CA LEU A 172 -13.37 0.57 -5.12
C LEU A 172 -14.81 0.62 -4.54
N LEU A 173 -15.72 1.36 -5.18
CA LEU A 173 -17.08 1.57 -4.70
C LEU A 173 -17.89 0.26 -4.68
N ALA A 174 -17.65 -0.66 -5.61
CA ALA A 174 -18.37 -1.94 -5.63
C ALA A 174 -18.14 -2.75 -4.35
N GLY A 175 -16.87 -2.90 -3.93
CA GLY A 175 -16.53 -3.57 -2.66
C GLY A 175 -17.07 -2.79 -1.44
N LEU A 176 -16.90 -1.46 -1.44
CA LEU A 176 -17.37 -0.61 -0.35
C LEU A 176 -18.88 -0.70 -0.12
N ARG A 177 -19.68 -0.75 -1.19
CA ARG A 177 -21.14 -0.91 -1.13
C ARG A 177 -21.57 -2.18 -0.40
N VAL A 178 -20.87 -3.29 -0.66
CA VAL A 178 -21.13 -4.56 0.01
C VAL A 178 -20.72 -4.47 1.48
N ILE A 179 -19.54 -3.92 1.77
CA ILE A 179 -19.00 -3.85 3.14
C ILE A 179 -19.83 -2.92 4.02
N ALA A 180 -20.08 -1.69 3.57
CA ALA A 180 -20.79 -0.67 4.33
C ALA A 180 -22.33 -0.71 4.16
N ASP A 181 -22.85 -1.65 3.37
CA ASP A 181 -24.30 -1.82 3.09
C ASP A 181 -24.96 -0.55 2.53
N THR A 182 -24.28 0.16 1.63
CA THR A 182 -24.75 1.45 1.09
C THR A 182 -25.56 1.33 -0.19
N GLY A 183 -25.74 0.11 -0.72
CA GLY A 183 -26.56 -0.16 -1.90
C GLY A 183 -26.05 -1.30 -2.76
N SER A 184 -26.69 -1.51 -3.91
CA SER A 184 -26.29 -2.57 -4.84
C SER A 184 -24.95 -2.25 -5.53
N PRO A 185 -23.99 -3.20 -5.55
CA PRO A 185 -22.71 -3.01 -6.24
C PRO A 185 -22.80 -3.22 -7.76
N LEU A 186 -23.93 -3.75 -8.28
CA LEU A 186 -24.04 -4.23 -9.66
C LEU A 186 -23.78 -3.16 -10.73
N GLU A 187 -24.30 -1.95 -10.55
CA GLU A 187 -24.08 -0.84 -11.50
C GLU A 187 -22.58 -0.53 -11.67
N VAL A 188 -21.83 -0.55 -10.56
CA VAL A 188 -20.39 -0.27 -10.55
C VAL A 188 -19.62 -1.44 -11.17
N ILE A 189 -20.01 -2.67 -10.86
CA ILE A 189 -19.42 -3.89 -11.43
C ILE A 189 -19.61 -3.92 -12.95
N ASP A 190 -20.83 -3.66 -13.44
CA ASP A 190 -21.15 -3.67 -14.87
C ASP A 190 -20.35 -2.60 -15.62
N SER A 191 -20.27 -1.38 -15.06
CA SER A 191 -19.45 -0.30 -15.62
C SER A 191 -17.96 -0.66 -15.69
N GLN A 192 -17.44 -1.34 -14.67
CA GLN A 192 -16.04 -1.78 -14.64
C GLN A 192 -15.77 -2.90 -15.64
N LEU A 193 -16.70 -3.84 -15.81
CA LEU A 193 -16.60 -4.89 -16.83
C LEU A 193 -16.61 -4.30 -18.24
N ASP A 194 -17.48 -3.31 -18.51
CA ASP A 194 -17.51 -2.61 -19.79
C ASP A 194 -16.18 -1.89 -20.07
N TYR A 195 -15.65 -1.19 -19.06
CA TYR A 195 -14.34 -0.55 -19.17
C TYR A 195 -13.24 -1.57 -19.48
N LEU A 196 -13.16 -2.66 -18.73
CA LEU A 196 -12.14 -3.69 -18.91
C LEU A 196 -12.27 -4.35 -20.27
N ARG A 197 -13.46 -4.78 -20.69
CA ARG A 197 -13.68 -5.41 -22.00
C ARG A 197 -13.36 -4.49 -23.17
N SER A 198 -13.61 -3.19 -23.03
CA SER A 198 -13.25 -2.19 -24.07
C SER A 198 -11.74 -2.00 -24.25
N ARG A 199 -10.92 -2.44 -23.29
CA ARG A 199 -9.48 -2.18 -23.22
C ARG A 199 -8.62 -3.43 -23.04
N ALA A 200 -9.22 -4.56 -22.71
CA ALA A 200 -8.51 -5.80 -22.41
C ALA A 200 -7.88 -6.34 -23.69
N ALA A 201 -6.56 -6.56 -23.63
CA ALA A 201 -5.86 -7.36 -24.63
C ALA A 201 -6.21 -8.85 -24.49
N ASP A 202 -6.61 -9.27 -23.28
CA ASP A 202 -6.99 -10.64 -22.95
C ASP A 202 -8.30 -10.67 -22.13
N PRO A 203 -9.41 -11.16 -22.71
CA PRO A 203 -10.68 -11.31 -22.00
C PRO A 203 -10.65 -12.40 -20.91
N ALA A 204 -9.63 -13.26 -20.87
CA ALA A 204 -9.41 -14.25 -19.81
C ALA A 204 -8.41 -13.77 -18.74
N GLY A 205 -8.05 -12.49 -18.72
CA GLY A 205 -7.15 -11.93 -17.71
C GLY A 205 -7.74 -12.02 -16.29
N LEU A 206 -6.89 -12.23 -15.29
CA LEU A 206 -7.26 -12.39 -13.87
C LEU A 206 -8.23 -11.31 -13.37
N LEU A 207 -8.04 -10.07 -13.81
CA LEU A 207 -8.90 -8.96 -13.42
C LEU A 207 -10.31 -9.08 -14.02
N VAL A 208 -10.44 -9.46 -15.29
CA VAL A 208 -11.75 -9.66 -15.93
C VAL A 208 -12.50 -10.79 -15.24
N MET A 209 -11.83 -11.93 -15.01
CA MET A 209 -12.42 -13.09 -14.33
C MET A 209 -12.91 -12.75 -12.92
N PHE A 210 -12.12 -11.97 -12.16
CA PHE A 210 -12.53 -11.50 -10.84
C PHE A 210 -13.84 -10.70 -10.90
N TRP A 211 -13.93 -9.73 -11.81
CA TRP A 211 -15.12 -8.88 -11.91
C TRP A 211 -16.35 -9.64 -12.41
N GLU A 212 -16.19 -10.66 -13.26
CA GLU A 212 -17.30 -11.54 -13.68
C GLU A 212 -17.81 -12.38 -12.52
N GLN A 213 -16.92 -12.99 -11.73
CA GLN A 213 -17.30 -13.74 -10.54
C GLN A 213 -17.95 -12.83 -9.48
N PHE A 214 -17.41 -11.63 -9.26
CA PHE A 214 -18.00 -10.68 -8.32
C PHE A 214 -19.43 -10.32 -8.74
N ARG A 215 -19.66 -10.11 -10.04
CA ARG A 215 -20.99 -9.86 -10.58
C ARG A 215 -21.94 -11.01 -10.32
N GLU A 216 -21.52 -12.24 -10.58
CA GLU A 216 -22.34 -13.45 -10.40
C GLU A 216 -22.76 -13.63 -8.95
N VAL A 217 -21.83 -13.49 -8.01
CA VAL A 217 -22.10 -13.61 -6.57
C VAL A 217 -23.02 -12.48 -6.10
N ALA A 218 -22.74 -11.24 -6.49
CA ALA A 218 -23.56 -10.08 -6.11
C ALA A 218 -25.00 -10.16 -6.67
N ALA A 219 -25.17 -10.71 -7.88
CA ALA A 219 -26.48 -10.86 -8.52
C ALA A 219 -27.39 -11.88 -7.81
N ALA A 220 -26.83 -12.79 -7.01
CA ALA A 220 -27.62 -13.69 -6.18
C ALA A 220 -28.38 -12.96 -5.05
N GLY A 221 -28.02 -11.71 -4.74
CA GLY A 221 -28.75 -10.82 -3.83
C GLY A 221 -28.51 -11.08 -2.35
N ASP A 222 -27.60 -11.98 -1.99
CA ASP A 222 -27.20 -12.26 -0.61
C ASP A 222 -25.91 -11.50 -0.25
N ARG A 223 -26.06 -10.46 0.58
CA ARG A 223 -24.95 -9.64 1.07
C ARG A 223 -23.96 -10.47 1.89
N GLU A 224 -24.43 -11.36 2.77
CA GLU A 224 -23.55 -12.16 3.63
C GLU A 224 -22.68 -13.10 2.78
N THR A 225 -23.28 -13.75 1.80
CA THR A 225 -22.54 -14.58 0.83
C THR A 225 -21.54 -13.75 0.02
N THR A 226 -21.93 -12.54 -0.41
CA THR A 226 -21.03 -11.64 -1.16
C THR A 226 -19.87 -11.15 -0.30
N LEU A 227 -20.10 -10.84 0.98
CA LEU A 227 -19.06 -10.45 1.94
C LEU A 227 -18.08 -11.59 2.21
N ARG A 228 -18.59 -12.81 2.42
CA ARG A 228 -17.75 -14.00 2.61
C ARG A 228 -16.86 -14.24 1.40
N TRP A 229 -17.42 -14.12 0.20
CA TRP A 229 -16.66 -14.23 -1.04
C TRP A 229 -15.57 -13.15 -1.16
N LEU A 230 -15.88 -11.89 -0.80
CA LEU A 230 -14.88 -10.80 -0.76
C LEU A 230 -13.78 -11.05 0.28
N ASP A 231 -14.11 -11.59 1.46
CA ASP A 231 -13.13 -11.92 2.49
C ASP A 231 -12.21 -13.07 2.05
N GLU A 232 -12.78 -14.12 1.44
CA GLU A 232 -12.02 -15.22 0.85
C GLU A 232 -11.05 -14.70 -0.21
N HIS A 233 -11.53 -13.82 -1.10
CA HIS A 233 -10.71 -13.20 -2.14
C HIS A 233 -9.59 -12.33 -1.57
N ARG A 234 -9.90 -11.51 -0.56
CA ARG A 234 -8.93 -10.67 0.17
C ARG A 234 -7.80 -11.53 0.76
N ARG A 235 -8.15 -12.61 1.46
CA ARG A 235 -7.17 -13.53 2.06
C ARG A 235 -6.34 -14.24 0.99
N ALA A 236 -6.98 -14.75 -0.07
CA ALA A 236 -6.31 -15.41 -1.18
C ALA A 236 -5.31 -14.46 -1.86
N THR A 237 -5.74 -13.24 -2.16
CA THR A 237 -4.90 -12.21 -2.77
C THR A 237 -3.64 -11.97 -1.94
N VAL A 238 -3.76 -11.76 -0.63
CA VAL A 238 -2.57 -11.55 0.22
C VAL A 238 -1.66 -12.79 0.22
N ARG A 239 -2.23 -13.99 0.30
CA ARG A 239 -1.48 -15.26 0.34
C ARG A 239 -0.72 -15.56 -0.95
N GLU A 240 -1.23 -15.11 -2.09
CA GLU A 240 -0.53 -15.22 -3.38
C GLU A 240 0.79 -14.43 -3.40
N HIS A 241 0.86 -13.31 -2.65
CA HIS A 241 2.05 -12.46 -2.58
C HIS A 241 2.93 -12.76 -1.36
N TYR A 242 2.33 -13.16 -0.23
CA TYR A 242 3.04 -13.40 1.03
C TYR A 242 2.46 -14.62 1.74
N ALA A 243 3.30 -15.61 2.07
CA ALA A 243 2.91 -16.84 2.75
C ALA A 243 2.60 -16.60 4.26
N LEU A 244 1.53 -15.85 4.54
CA LEU A 244 1.13 -15.45 5.88
C LEU A 244 0.13 -16.44 6.51
N PRO A 245 0.25 -16.72 7.83
CA PRO A 245 -0.68 -17.60 8.53
C PRO A 245 -2.04 -16.92 8.77
N ASP A 246 -3.10 -17.70 8.95
CA ASP A 246 -4.48 -17.22 9.14
C ASP A 246 -4.63 -16.23 10.31
N SER A 247 -3.78 -16.37 11.34
CA SER A 247 -3.76 -15.50 12.51
C SER A 247 -3.45 -14.02 12.21
N VAL A 248 -2.89 -13.70 11.03
CA VAL A 248 -2.64 -12.30 10.66
C VAL A 248 -3.88 -11.61 10.11
N PHE A 249 -4.94 -12.34 9.78
CA PHE A 249 -6.14 -11.78 9.17
C PHE A 249 -7.23 -11.58 10.22
N ALA A 250 -7.84 -10.40 10.22
CA ALA A 250 -9.01 -10.13 11.05
C ALA A 250 -10.19 -10.99 10.59
N ASP A 251 -11.02 -11.42 11.54
CA ASP A 251 -12.38 -11.85 11.24
C ASP A 251 -13.24 -10.61 11.00
N VAL A 252 -13.40 -10.26 9.72
CA VAL A 252 -14.16 -9.07 9.32
C VAL A 252 -15.67 -9.33 9.22
N LEU A 253 -16.11 -10.57 9.42
CA LEU A 253 -17.52 -10.95 9.39
C LEU A 253 -18.16 -10.84 10.78
N ASP A 254 -17.41 -11.17 11.84
CA ASP A 254 -17.87 -11.01 13.23
C ASP A 254 -18.11 -9.54 13.61
N ASP A 255 -17.34 -8.61 13.03
CA ASP A 255 -17.48 -7.16 13.25
C ASP A 255 -18.80 -6.60 12.70
N LEU A 256 -19.53 -7.35 11.88
CA LEU A 256 -20.79 -6.93 11.23
C LEU A 256 -22.06 -7.33 12.01
N GLY A 257 -21.94 -8.15 13.06
CA GLY A 257 -23.07 -8.69 13.82
C GLY A 257 -23.59 -7.83 14.98
N ASN A 258 -22.99 -6.65 15.23
CA ASN A 258 -23.31 -5.77 16.36
C ASN A 258 -23.82 -4.37 15.94
N GLY A 259 -24.30 -4.20 14.71
CA GLY A 259 -24.91 -2.97 14.20
C GLY A 259 -26.43 -2.99 14.29
#